data_AF-A0A7W1HBM5-F1
#
_entry.id   AF-A0A7W1HBM5-F1
#
_cell.length_a   1.000
_cell.length_b   1.000
_cell.length_c   1.000
_cell.angle_alpha   90.00
_cell.angle_beta   90.00
_cell.angle_gamma   90.00
#
_symmetry.space_group_name_H-M   'P 1'
#
loop_
_entity.id
_entity.type
_entity.pdbx_description
1 polymer ?
#
loop_
_entity_poly.entity_id
_entity_poly.type
_entity_poly.pdbx_seq_one_letter_code
_entity_poly.pdbx_strand_id
1 'polypeptide(L)'
;MCAEEREPRPEGDLATGTLAEIYAEQGLYERALAIYERIALRTPHDEAIAERISSLTLRMERARAGEESIPPEPPASEEPIALQAGRDDEFQAWLDSR
;
A
#
# COMPACT_ATOMS: atom_id res chain seq x y z
N MET A 1 17.13 -30.94 15.82
CA MET A 1 16.51 -29.61 15.62
C MET A 1 15.85 -29.67 14.26
N CYS A 2 14.56 -30.02 14.20
CA CYS A 2 13.83 -30.00 12.94
C CYS A 2 13.46 -28.55 12.68
N ALA A 3 14.01 -27.99 11.60
CA ALA A 3 13.59 -26.68 11.13
C ALA A 3 12.10 -26.78 10.79
N GLU A 4 11.30 -25.97 11.47
CA GLU A 4 9.90 -25.77 11.17
C GLU A 4 9.82 -25.23 9.75
N GLU A 5 9.49 -26.11 8.80
CA GLU A 5 9.04 -25.72 7.47
C GLU A 5 7.81 -24.84 7.70
N ARG A 6 8.03 -23.52 7.73
CA ARG A 6 6.96 -22.52 7.69
C ARG A 6 6.29 -22.70 6.33
N GLU A 7 5.33 -23.61 6.25
CA GLU A 7 4.44 -23.72 5.12
C GLU A 7 3.94 -22.30 4.81
N PRO A 8 4.10 -21.80 3.57
CA PRO A 8 3.49 -20.54 3.21
C PRO A 8 1.99 -20.76 3.34
N ARG A 9 1.41 -20.28 4.45
CA ARG A 9 -0.05 -20.25 4.60
C ARG A 9 -0.57 -19.63 3.31
N PRO A 10 -1.54 -20.26 2.63
CA PRO A 10 -2.17 -19.62 1.49
C PRO A 10 -2.91 -18.40 2.03
N GLU A 11 -2.20 -17.27 2.13
CA GLU A 11 -2.80 -15.98 2.33
C GLU A 11 -3.77 -15.81 1.17
N GLY A 12 -5.06 -15.86 1.45
CA GLY A 12 -6.07 -15.42 0.51
C GLY A 12 -6.34 -16.38 -0.64
N ASP A 13 -7.40 -17.18 -0.46
CA ASP A 13 -8.36 -17.42 -1.54
C ASP A 13 -9.33 -16.23 -1.71
N LEU A 14 -8.99 -15.07 -1.16
CA LEU A 14 -9.70 -13.81 -1.38
C LEU A 14 -9.27 -13.17 -2.70
N ALA A 15 -9.22 -13.97 -3.78
CA ALA A 15 -9.04 -13.43 -5.12
C ALA A 15 -10.35 -12.75 -5.55
N THR A 16 -10.62 -11.57 -5.00
CA THR A 16 -11.81 -10.76 -5.27
C THR A 16 -11.39 -9.48 -5.97
N GLY A 17 -12.23 -9.02 -6.92
CA GLY A 17 -11.97 -7.76 -7.63
C GLY A 17 -11.83 -6.58 -6.67
N THR A 18 -12.62 -6.56 -5.59
CA THR A 18 -12.53 -5.51 -4.54
C THR A 18 -11.17 -5.45 -3.88
N LEU A 19 -10.57 -6.60 -3.53
CA LEU A 19 -9.24 -6.61 -2.92
C LEU A 19 -8.16 -6.13 -3.91
N ALA A 20 -8.28 -6.53 -5.17
CA ALA A 20 -7.38 -6.08 -6.22
C ALA A 20 -7.44 -4.56 -6.42
N GLU A 21 -8.65 -3.98 -6.40
CA GLU A 21 -8.84 -2.53 -6.48
C GLU A 21 -8.22 -1.80 -5.28
N ILE A 22 -8.39 -2.32 -4.06
CA ILE A 22 -7.76 -1.74 -2.86
C ILE A 22 -6.23 -1.69 -3.01
N TYR A 23 -5.62 -2.76 -3.53
CA TYR A 23 -4.17 -2.75 -3.78
C TYR A 23 -3.77 -1.78 -4.90
N ALA A 24 -4.59 -1.65 -5.94
CA ALA A 24 -4.36 -0.69 -7.02
C ALA A 24 -4.41 0.76 -6.53
N GLU A 25 -5.36 1.09 -5.66
CA GLU A 25 -5.49 2.42 -5.05
C GLU A 25 -4.30 2.76 -4.13
N GLN A 26 -3.72 1.76 -3.47
CA GLN A 26 -2.52 1.91 -2.65
C GLN A 26 -1.21 2.02 -3.47
N GLY A 27 -1.29 1.91 -4.81
CA GLY A 27 -0.12 1.87 -5.69
C GLY A 27 0.61 0.52 -5.70
N LEU A 28 0.06 -0.50 -5.04
CA LEU A 28 0.60 -1.86 -4.99
C LEU A 28 0.19 -2.65 -6.24
N TYR A 29 0.56 -2.15 -7.41
CA TYR A 29 0.13 -2.66 -8.70
C TYR A 29 0.47 -4.14 -8.91
N GLU A 30 1.64 -4.59 -8.46
CA GLU A 30 2.08 -5.99 -8.58
C GLU A 30 1.14 -6.95 -7.83
N ARG A 31 0.70 -6.57 -6.63
CA ARG A 31 -0.24 -7.37 -5.82
C ARG A 31 -1.64 -7.37 -6.40
N ALA A 32 -2.09 -6.21 -6.90
CA ALA A 32 -3.38 -6.09 -7.58
C ALA A 32 -3.42 -6.97 -8.84
N LEU A 33 -2.35 -6.95 -9.63
CA LEU A 33 -2.24 -7.69 -10.87
C LEU A 33 -2.23 -9.21 -10.62
N ALA A 34 -1.49 -9.69 -9.63
CA ALA A 34 -1.49 -11.10 -9.23
C ALA A 34 -2.90 -11.62 -8.85
N ILE A 35 -3.73 -10.77 -8.23
CA ILE A 35 -5.12 -11.14 -7.91
C ILE A 35 -5.97 -11.17 -9.17
N TYR A 36 -5.86 -10.17 -10.04
CA TYR A 36 -6.61 -10.14 -11.29
C TYR A 36 -6.24 -11.28 -12.24
N GLU A 37 -4.98 -11.69 -12.29
CA GLU A 37 -4.53 -12.89 -13.01
C GLU A 37 -5.21 -14.15 -12.44
N ARG A 38 -5.27 -14.30 -11.12
CA ARG A 38 -5.97 -15.42 -10.48
C ARG A 38 -7.46 -15.43 -10.79
N ILE A 39 -8.10 -14.27 -10.90
CA ILE A 39 -9.50 -14.13 -11.31
C ILE A 39 -9.64 -14.50 -12.79
N ALA A 40 -8.77 -13.99 -13.67
CA ALA A 40 -8.76 -14.29 -15.10
C ALA A 40 -8.62 -15.78 -15.40
N LEU A 41 -7.86 -16.53 -14.59
CA LEU A 41 -7.77 -18.00 -14.70
C LEU A 41 -9.12 -18.70 -14.46
N ARG A 42 -9.99 -18.11 -13.61
CA ARG A 42 -11.35 -18.64 -13.32
C ARG A 42 -12.39 -18.11 -14.31
N THR A 43 -12.19 -16.90 -14.82
CA THR A 43 -13.11 -16.21 -15.74
C THR A 43 -12.36 -15.68 -16.98
N PRO A 44 -11.86 -16.57 -17.85
CA PRO A 44 -11.01 -16.18 -18.98
C PRO A 44 -11.73 -15.37 -20.07
N HIS A 45 -13.06 -15.34 -20.03
CA HIS A 45 -13.90 -14.64 -20.99
C HIS A 45 -14.41 -13.28 -20.47
N ASP A 46 -13.96 -12.87 -19.29
CA ASP A 46 -14.33 -11.60 -18.68
C ASP A 46 -13.43 -10.48 -19.20
N GLU A 47 -13.94 -9.75 -20.19
CA GLU A 47 -13.24 -8.60 -20.79
C GLU A 47 -12.95 -7.50 -19.76
N ALA A 48 -13.77 -7.35 -18.72
CA ALA A 48 -13.55 -6.33 -17.71
C ALA A 48 -12.28 -6.62 -16.90
N ILE A 49 -12.02 -7.90 -16.60
CA ILE A 49 -10.79 -8.33 -15.92
C ILE A 49 -9.56 -8.10 -16.80
N ALA A 50 -9.65 -8.43 -18.09
CA ALA A 50 -8.56 -8.19 -19.04
C ALA A 50 -8.21 -6.70 -19.15
N GLU A 51 -9.23 -5.84 -19.24
CA GLU A 51 -9.07 -4.37 -19.23
C GLU A 51 -8.41 -3.87 -17.94
N ARG A 52 -8.75 -4.45 -16.77
CA ARG A 52 -8.10 -4.08 -15.50
C ARG A 52 -6.64 -4.48 -15.46
N ILE A 53 -6.28 -5.68 -15.90
CA ILE A 53 -4.88 -6.11 -15.99
C ILE A 53 -4.07 -5.16 -16.88
N SER A 54 -4.60 -4.82 -18.06
CA SER A 54 -3.97 -3.89 -19.00
C SER A 54 -3.77 -2.49 -18.37
N SER A 55 -4.81 -1.95 -17.75
CA SER A 55 -4.76 -0.65 -17.07
C SER A 55 -3.73 -0.61 -15.94
N LEU A 56 -3.70 -1.66 -15.10
CA LEU A 56 -2.75 -1.77 -14.00
C LEU A 56 -1.31 -1.89 -14.49
N THR A 57 -1.08 -2.67 -15.55
CA THR A 57 0.24 -2.80 -16.18
C THR A 57 0.74 -1.44 -16.64
N LEU A 58 -0.09 -0.66 -17.33
CA LEU A 58 0.28 0.68 -17.79
C LEU A 58 0.61 1.63 -16.63
N ARG A 59 -0.15 1.56 -15.54
CA ARG A 59 0.11 2.36 -14.33
C ARG A 59 1.41 1.96 -13.65
N MET A 60 1.71 0.67 -13.59
CA MET A 60 2.96 0.14 -13.06
C MET A 60 4.16 0.58 -13.90
N GLU A 61 4.08 0.46 -15.22
CA GLU A 61 5.12 0.92 -16.16
C GLU A 61 5.36 2.43 -16.01
N ARG A 62 4.28 3.22 -15.89
CA ARG A 62 4.39 4.66 -15.66
C ARG A 62 5.00 4.99 -14.29
N ALA A 63 4.66 4.24 -13.25
CA ALA A 63 5.24 4.41 -11.93
C ALA A 63 6.74 4.07 -11.93
N ARG A 64 7.12 2.94 -12.55
CA ARG A 64 8.52 2.54 -12.73
C ARG A 64 9.31 3.54 -13.58
N ALA A 65 8.74 4.02 -14.67
CA ALA A 65 9.35 5.03 -15.54
C ALA A 65 9.47 6.42 -14.86
N GLY A 66 8.62 6.70 -13.87
CA GLY A 66 8.66 7.94 -13.07
C GLY A 66 9.62 7.89 -11.88
N GLU A 67 10.10 6.71 -11.48
CA GLU A 67 10.91 6.52 -10.27
C GLU A 67 12.43 6.66 -10.52
N GLU A 68 12.88 6.85 -11.76
CA GLU A 68 14.29 7.12 -12.09
C GLU A 68 14.69 8.61 -12.08
N SER A 69 13.85 9.52 -11.58
CA SER A 69 14.21 10.95 -11.47
C SER A 69 14.13 11.55 -10.06
N ILE A 70 14.27 10.73 -9.01
CA ILE A 70 14.57 11.26 -7.68
C ILE A 70 16.09 11.21 -7.51
N PRO A 71 16.86 12.29 -7.80
CA PRO A 71 18.22 12.39 -7.30
C PRO A 71 18.18 12.16 -5.78
N PRO A 72 19.16 11.43 -5.20
CA PRO A 72 19.14 11.13 -3.77
C PRO A 72 19.02 12.45 -3.01
N GLU A 73 17.90 12.64 -2.31
CA GLU A 73 17.78 13.74 -1.36
C GLU A 73 18.95 13.59 -0.37
N PRO A 74 19.75 14.66 -0.15
CA PRO A 74 20.89 14.58 0.74
C PRO A 74 20.43 14.10 2.12
N PRO A 75 21.16 13.16 2.75
CA PRO A 75 20.77 12.66 4.05
C PRO A 75 20.89 13.77 5.09
N ALA A 76 19.91 13.83 5.98
CA ALA A 76 20.04 14.42 7.31
C ALA A 76 20.52 15.88 7.38
N SER A 77 19.56 16.80 7.26
CA SER A 77 19.60 17.99 8.12
C SER A 77 18.70 17.69 9.31
N GLU A 78 19.34 17.29 10.41
CA GLU A 78 18.75 17.31 11.74
C GLU A 78 18.30 18.73 12.06
N GLU A 79 17.05 19.08 11.74
CA GLU A 79 16.40 20.19 12.43
C GLU A 79 16.02 19.63 13.81
N PRO A 80 16.60 20.12 14.91
CA PRO A 80 16.19 19.69 16.23
C PRO A 80 14.71 20.01 16.34
N ILE A 81 13.89 18.98 16.55
CA ILE A 81 12.49 19.14 16.93
C ILE A 81 12.55 20.03 18.16
N ALA A 82 12.24 21.32 17.97
CA ALA A 82 12.15 22.27 19.04
C ALA A 82 10.99 21.79 19.90
N LEU A 83 11.36 21.09 20.98
CA LEU A 83 10.57 20.82 22.15
C LEU A 83 9.71 22.05 22.41
N GLN A 84 8.43 21.98 22.01
CA GLN A 84 7.43 22.93 22.43
C GLN A 84 7.19 22.70 23.93
N ALA A 85 8.14 23.18 24.73
CA ALA A 85 7.95 23.42 26.13
C ALA A 85 7.15 24.72 26.25
N GLY A 86 5.86 24.60 26.57
CA GLY A 86 5.12 25.72 27.14
C GLY A 86 3.65 25.78 26.77
N ARG A 87 2.82 25.19 27.65
CA ARG A 87 1.60 25.73 28.28
C ARG A 87 0.43 24.73 28.26
N ASP A 88 0.50 23.78 29.19
CA ASP A 88 -0.63 22.93 29.58
C ASP A 88 -1.36 23.48 30.82
N ASP A 89 -1.48 24.81 30.98
CA ASP A 89 -2.17 25.40 32.14
C ASP A 89 -3.65 25.73 31.89
N GLU A 90 -4.13 25.73 30.64
CA GLU A 90 -5.56 26.05 30.34
C GLU A 90 -6.47 24.81 30.27
N PHE A 91 -5.91 23.61 30.08
CA PHE A 91 -6.72 22.41 29.91
C PHE A 91 -7.30 21.89 31.24
N GLN A 92 -6.58 22.08 32.36
CA GLN A 92 -7.04 21.65 33.68
C GLN A 92 -8.15 22.55 34.24
N ALA A 93 -8.14 23.85 33.93
CA ALA A 93 -9.20 24.77 34.34
C ALA A 93 -10.57 24.42 33.73
N TRP A 94 -10.59 23.78 32.55
CA TRP A 94 -11.80 23.30 31.90
C TRP A 94 -12.36 22.03 32.56
N LEU A 95 -11.49 21.13 33.02
CA LEU A 95 -11.90 19.87 33.64
C LEU A 95 -12.51 20.06 35.04
N ASP A 96 -12.03 21.04 35.80
CA ASP A 96 -12.54 21.34 37.15
C ASP A 96 -13.88 22.13 37.15
N SER A 97 -14.38 22.59 36.01
CA SER A 97 -15.67 23.31 35.89
C SER A 97 -16.86 22.43 35.48
N ARG A 98 -16.83 21.12 35.76
CA ARG A 98 -17.94 20.20 35.49
C ARG A 98 -18.49 19.51 36.73
#